data_AF-A0A2A2RJK6-F1
#
_entry.id   AF-A0A2A2RJK6-F1
#
_cell.length_a   1.000
_cell.length_b   1.000
_cell.length_c   1.000
_cell.angle_alpha   90.00
_cell.angle_beta   90.00
_cell.angle_gamma   90.00
#
_symmetry.space_group_name_H-M   'P 1'
#
loop_
_entity.id
_entity.type
_entity.pdbx_description
1 polymer ?
#
loop_
_entity_poly.entity_id
_entity_poly.type
_entity_poly.pdbx_seq_one_letter_code
_entity_poly.pdbx_strand_id
1 'polypeptide(L)'
;MRILPPLLSLISLTVPLALAAAAEPARVAFLGGQTFVNHGLVGVGRIPAAQRDRFGETFGSFSAFAFQPGTWRRERDGSYRGILFGQPDRGYNGAGTTNYIPRFNRLAVTFRPAPAGASSQDQVLLELVDSVRYTEADGRPFTSLDPVSAGTGSRPGFPALPQAFNGRLSLDAEGIVVNSDGSLWVSDEYGPYVFRFSAEGRLLSALRPPEALIPKRGGADSFASNNPGTGQPVPSPADPVTGRQNNQGLEGLALSPDGKTLFTLLQSATRQDGGTGGSGPRRHTRLLSYDVTGAEPRLTGHHVLALPTFLVGTATRVAAQSEIFALNNHQILVLARDGNGRGLANPVSAYRSILVYDLRGATNLVGTPYETAGTPVAPGGNLVAGIVPASSTVLVDLNEAGQLARFGLNNGPVDNANTLSEKWEALALVPALDPAAPDDWFLFVGNDNDFITTAGFQDGGAYAERFDNDNMVLVYRLSLPTRLANSSSRGTAGVGEAAHIHGFVVTGARPRPVLIRAVGPSLAAYGVAGALADPQLAVHDAAGRRVALNDNWTEADAPALRVAATRAGAFPLTEGSRDAAVIAQLDPGAYTVTASAATGAGGLVLVEVYELP
;
A
#
# COMPACT_ATOMS: atom_id res chain seq x y z
N MET A 1 84.67 -7.57 27.35
CA MET A 1 83.79 -8.61 26.75
C MET A 1 82.37 -8.23 27.12
N ARG A 2 81.60 -7.72 26.15
CA ARG A 2 80.31 -7.03 26.36
C ARG A 2 79.20 -8.05 26.66
N ILE A 3 78.42 -7.78 27.70
CA ILE A 3 77.20 -8.50 28.07
C ILE A 3 76.03 -7.86 27.29
N LEU A 4 75.30 -8.64 26.50
CA LEU A 4 74.01 -8.26 25.93
C LEU A 4 72.88 -8.99 26.71
N PRO A 5 71.79 -8.30 27.09
CA PRO A 5 70.61 -8.91 27.74
C PRO A 5 69.59 -9.45 26.72
N PRO A 6 68.62 -10.28 27.13
CA PRO A 6 67.70 -10.97 26.23
C PRO A 6 66.57 -10.06 25.73
N LEU A 7 66.18 -10.24 24.47
CA LEU A 7 65.02 -9.61 23.83
C LEU A 7 63.72 -10.10 24.48
N LEU A 8 62.94 -9.19 25.08
CA LEU A 8 61.51 -9.40 25.33
C LEU A 8 60.72 -9.03 24.06
N SER A 9 59.97 -9.99 23.52
CA SER A 9 59.03 -9.78 22.44
C SER A 9 57.69 -9.31 23.00
N LEU A 10 57.32 -8.05 22.76
CA LEU A 10 56.00 -7.50 23.09
C LEU A 10 54.98 -7.98 22.05
N ILE A 11 54.02 -8.81 22.49
CA ILE A 11 52.83 -9.15 21.72
C ILE A 11 51.80 -8.03 21.95
N SER A 12 51.61 -7.18 20.93
CA SER A 12 50.53 -6.20 20.93
C SER A 12 49.19 -6.89 20.65
N LEU A 13 48.39 -7.13 21.70
CA LEU A 13 46.99 -7.52 21.56
C LEU A 13 46.18 -6.29 21.13
N THR A 14 45.90 -6.13 19.83
CA THR A 14 44.87 -5.21 19.36
C THR A 14 43.51 -5.90 19.50
N VAL A 15 42.77 -5.57 20.56
CA VAL A 15 41.35 -5.91 20.67
C VAL A 15 40.59 -4.93 19.76
N PRO A 16 39.89 -5.38 18.71
CA PRO A 16 39.04 -4.50 17.94
C PRO A 16 37.86 -4.11 18.85
N LEU A 17 37.85 -2.86 19.30
CA LEU A 17 36.66 -2.28 19.91
C LEU A 17 35.62 -2.13 18.80
N ALA A 18 34.71 -3.09 18.68
CA ALA A 18 33.53 -2.94 17.85
C ALA A 18 32.69 -1.80 18.45
N LEU A 19 32.88 -0.58 17.93
CA LEU A 19 31.95 0.51 18.13
C LEU A 19 30.61 0.03 17.57
N ALA A 20 29.68 -0.33 18.45
CA ALA A 20 28.29 -0.50 18.08
C ALA A 20 27.86 0.82 17.41
N ALA A 21 27.53 0.76 16.12
CA ALA A 21 26.95 1.89 15.43
C ALA A 21 25.71 2.33 16.23
N ALA A 22 25.69 3.58 16.68
CA ALA A 22 24.52 4.13 17.36
C ALA A 22 23.31 3.95 16.46
N ALA A 23 22.20 3.45 17.02
CA ALA A 23 20.95 3.34 16.27
C ALA A 23 20.56 4.73 15.74
N GLU A 24 20.33 4.85 14.42
CA GLU A 24 19.88 6.11 13.85
C GLU A 24 18.53 6.52 14.46
N PRO A 25 18.33 7.81 14.76
CA PRO A 25 17.06 8.27 15.31
C PRO A 25 15.93 8.04 14.30
N ALA A 26 14.77 7.64 14.81
CA ALA A 26 13.57 7.51 14.00
C ALA A 26 13.24 8.86 13.31
N ARG A 27 12.84 8.79 12.04
CA ARG A 27 12.42 9.97 11.28
C ARG A 27 10.93 10.20 11.47
N VAL A 28 10.53 11.45 11.65
CA VAL A 28 9.14 11.82 11.90
C VAL A 28 8.63 12.67 10.76
N ALA A 29 7.48 12.30 10.21
CA ALA A 29 6.76 13.06 9.20
C ALA A 29 5.40 13.52 9.75
N PHE A 30 4.99 14.73 9.39
CA PHE A 30 3.73 15.32 9.80
C PHE A 30 2.87 15.65 8.58
N LEU A 31 1.59 15.28 8.62
CA LEU A 31 0.62 15.62 7.59
C LEU A 31 -0.79 15.67 8.20
N GLY A 32 -1.52 16.77 7.96
CA GLY A 32 -2.92 16.88 8.40
C GLY A 32 -3.11 16.72 9.92
N GLY A 33 -2.15 17.18 10.72
CA GLY A 33 -2.17 17.05 12.20
C GLY A 33 -1.82 15.65 12.72
N GLN A 34 -1.48 14.71 11.85
CA GLN A 34 -1.08 13.35 12.20
C GLN A 34 0.44 13.18 12.13
N THR A 35 0.94 12.25 12.93
CA THR A 35 2.37 11.93 13.04
C THR A 35 2.63 10.53 12.49
N PHE A 36 3.60 10.42 11.59
CA PHE A 36 4.09 9.17 11.03
C PHE A 36 5.55 9.01 11.46
N VAL A 37 5.91 7.84 11.96
CA VAL A 37 7.28 7.57 12.43
C VAL A 37 7.88 6.47 11.59
N ASN A 38 9.06 6.71 11.04
CA ASN A 38 9.88 5.73 10.34
C ASN A 38 11.04 5.32 11.25
N HIS A 39 11.00 4.08 11.75
CA HIS A 39 12.03 3.48 12.61
C HIS A 39 13.22 2.92 11.82
N GLY A 40 13.19 3.04 10.49
CA GLY A 40 14.25 2.61 9.60
C GLY A 40 14.06 1.21 9.03
N LEU A 41 15.07 0.78 8.28
CA LEU A 41 15.12 -0.51 7.60
C LEU A 41 15.34 -1.63 8.64
N VAL A 42 14.52 -2.66 8.58
CA VAL A 42 14.50 -3.80 9.51
C VAL A 42 14.59 -5.14 8.78
N GLY A 43 14.79 -5.16 7.47
CA GLY A 43 15.05 -6.41 6.76
C GLY A 43 15.31 -6.21 5.29
N VAL A 44 16.10 -7.12 4.74
CA VAL A 44 16.33 -7.28 3.31
C VAL A 44 16.12 -8.76 2.95
N GLY A 45 15.62 -9.01 1.75
CA GLY A 45 15.62 -10.33 1.13
C GLY A 45 15.83 -10.26 -0.35
N ARG A 46 16.15 -11.41 -0.94
CA ARG A 46 16.42 -11.54 -2.38
C ARG A 46 15.79 -12.80 -2.97
N ILE A 47 15.46 -12.71 -4.25
CA ILE A 47 15.26 -13.86 -5.13
C ILE A 47 16.28 -13.73 -6.28
N PRO A 48 17.07 -14.77 -6.59
CA PRO A 48 18.04 -14.71 -7.67
C PRO A 48 17.41 -14.29 -9.00
N ALA A 49 18.11 -13.45 -9.78
CA ALA A 49 17.63 -12.98 -11.08
C ALA A 49 17.27 -14.11 -12.06
N ALA A 50 18.00 -15.23 -11.97
CA ALA A 50 17.81 -16.41 -12.81
C ALA A 50 16.67 -17.34 -12.35
N GLN A 51 15.91 -16.97 -11.31
CA GLN A 51 14.77 -17.74 -10.82
C GLN A 51 13.79 -18.02 -11.97
N ARG A 52 13.33 -19.27 -12.04
CA ARG A 52 12.33 -19.71 -13.01
C ARG A 52 10.99 -19.93 -12.35
N ASP A 53 9.94 -19.62 -13.09
CA ASP A 53 8.59 -20.00 -12.69
C ASP A 53 8.26 -21.44 -13.13
N ARG A 54 7.06 -21.92 -12.78
CA ARG A 54 6.63 -23.28 -13.11
C ARG A 54 6.50 -23.55 -14.62
N PHE A 55 6.49 -22.50 -15.45
CA PHE A 55 6.44 -22.61 -16.89
C PHE A 55 7.84 -22.58 -17.53
N GLY A 56 8.89 -22.52 -16.70
CA GLY A 56 10.28 -22.46 -17.14
C GLY A 56 10.72 -21.09 -17.65
N GLU A 57 9.87 -20.06 -17.51
CA GLU A 57 10.21 -18.70 -17.89
C GLU A 57 10.92 -17.98 -16.75
N THR A 58 11.72 -16.96 -17.07
CA THR A 58 12.32 -16.09 -16.06
C THR A 58 11.19 -15.52 -15.22
N PHE A 59 11.29 -15.66 -13.89
CA PHE A 59 10.24 -15.28 -12.95
C PHE A 59 9.82 -13.80 -13.09
N GLY A 60 10.75 -12.95 -13.52
CA GLY A 60 10.57 -11.49 -13.55
C GLY A 60 10.79 -10.89 -12.18
N SER A 61 10.03 -9.84 -11.87
CA SER A 61 10.12 -9.11 -10.60
C SER A 61 8.78 -8.66 -10.04
N PHE A 62 8.82 -7.70 -9.12
CA PHE A 62 7.70 -7.00 -8.50
C PHE A 62 7.49 -5.63 -9.15
N SER A 63 6.74 -5.60 -10.24
CA SER A 63 6.12 -4.35 -10.70
C SER A 63 4.94 -3.98 -9.79
N ALA A 64 4.35 -4.96 -9.08
CA ALA A 64 3.56 -4.73 -7.87
C ALA A 64 3.52 -5.98 -6.95
N PHE A 65 3.11 -5.80 -5.69
CA PHE A 65 2.78 -6.94 -4.82
C PHE A 65 1.73 -6.65 -3.75
N ALA A 66 1.05 -7.72 -3.30
CA ALA A 66 0.04 -7.64 -2.24
C ALA A 66 0.05 -8.89 -1.37
N PHE A 67 -0.09 -8.72 -0.05
CA PHE A 67 -0.28 -9.87 0.84
C PHE A 67 -1.69 -10.44 0.70
N GLN A 68 -1.78 -11.76 0.63
CA GLN A 68 -3.06 -12.46 0.66
C GLN A 68 -3.76 -12.20 1.99
N PRO A 69 -5.01 -11.68 1.99
CA PRO A 69 -5.75 -11.42 3.21
C PRO A 69 -5.84 -12.65 4.12
N GLY A 70 -5.64 -12.43 5.43
CA GLY A 70 -5.74 -13.48 6.45
C GLY A 70 -4.53 -14.43 6.56
N THR A 71 -3.49 -14.27 5.73
CA THR A 71 -2.31 -15.17 5.78
C THR A 71 -1.18 -14.64 6.66
N TRP A 72 -1.06 -13.31 6.82
CA TRP A 72 -0.04 -12.67 7.63
C TRP A 72 -0.24 -12.95 9.12
N ARG A 73 0.80 -13.44 9.78
CA ARG A 73 0.78 -13.71 11.22
C ARG A 73 2.17 -13.61 11.83
N ARG A 74 2.20 -13.34 13.12
CA ARG A 74 3.38 -13.42 13.97
C ARG A 74 3.46 -14.78 14.63
N GLU A 75 4.62 -15.42 14.52
CA GLU A 75 4.93 -16.71 15.13
C GLU A 75 5.47 -16.53 16.57
N ARG A 76 5.46 -17.61 17.36
CA ARG A 76 5.92 -17.57 18.77
C ARG A 76 7.40 -17.23 18.92
N ASP A 77 8.21 -17.53 17.91
CA ASP A 77 9.64 -17.22 17.87
C ASP A 77 9.94 -15.76 17.46
N GLY A 78 8.90 -14.95 17.25
CA GLY A 78 9.02 -13.56 16.80
C GLY A 78 9.22 -13.40 15.30
N SER A 79 9.25 -14.49 14.53
CA SER A 79 9.18 -14.43 13.07
C SER A 79 7.75 -14.19 12.58
N TYR A 80 7.61 -13.94 11.29
CA TYR A 80 6.35 -13.70 10.63
C TYR A 80 6.22 -14.59 9.40
N ARG A 81 5.00 -14.94 9.06
CA ARG A 81 4.67 -15.70 7.85
C ARG A 81 3.48 -15.11 7.14
N GLY A 82 3.47 -15.19 5.81
CA GLY A 82 2.35 -14.79 4.96
C GLY A 82 2.50 -15.31 3.53
N ILE A 83 1.46 -15.16 2.73
CA ILE A 83 1.53 -15.39 1.27
C ILE A 83 1.51 -14.03 0.58
N LEU A 84 2.52 -13.77 -0.24
CA LEU A 84 2.68 -12.56 -1.02
C LEU A 84 2.39 -12.87 -2.48
N PHE A 85 1.56 -12.06 -3.11
CA PHE A 85 1.30 -12.10 -4.54
C PHE A 85 2.24 -11.10 -5.18
N GLY A 86 3.18 -11.55 -6.00
CA GLY A 86 4.08 -10.70 -6.78
C GLY A 86 3.67 -10.70 -8.24
N GLN A 87 3.63 -9.54 -8.88
CA GLN A 87 3.27 -9.39 -10.27
C GLN A 87 4.42 -8.71 -11.03
N PRO A 88 4.97 -9.35 -12.07
CA PRO A 88 5.89 -8.70 -12.99
C PRO A 88 5.16 -7.90 -14.06
N ASP A 89 5.89 -6.97 -14.68
CA ASP A 89 5.47 -6.21 -15.85
C ASP A 89 5.37 -7.11 -17.12
N ARG A 90 5.30 -6.48 -18.29
CA ARG A 90 5.25 -7.13 -19.61
C ARG A 90 6.47 -7.99 -20.03
N GLY A 91 7.44 -8.25 -19.17
CA GLY A 91 8.53 -9.18 -19.49
C GLY A 91 9.75 -8.52 -20.11
N TYR A 92 10.81 -9.32 -20.28
CA TYR A 92 12.05 -8.90 -20.94
C TYR A 92 11.79 -8.21 -22.30
N ASN A 93 12.40 -7.04 -22.50
CA ASN A 93 12.06 -6.11 -23.58
C ASN A 93 13.27 -5.56 -24.37
N GLY A 94 14.45 -6.20 -24.28
CA GLY A 94 15.69 -5.68 -24.88
C GLY A 94 15.65 -5.45 -26.40
N ALA A 95 14.71 -6.07 -27.12
CA ALA A 95 14.46 -5.87 -28.56
C ALA A 95 13.00 -5.47 -28.86
N GLY A 96 12.33 -4.81 -27.90
CA GLY A 96 10.90 -4.53 -27.91
C GLY A 96 10.09 -5.58 -27.16
N THR A 97 8.77 -5.41 -27.14
CA THR A 97 7.85 -6.30 -26.42
C THR A 97 7.87 -7.73 -26.98
N THR A 98 7.74 -8.71 -26.09
CA THR A 98 7.69 -10.14 -26.42
C THR A 98 6.31 -10.71 -26.15
N ASN A 99 6.02 -11.93 -26.61
CA ASN A 99 4.73 -12.58 -26.35
C ASN A 99 4.72 -13.32 -25.00
N TYR A 100 5.36 -12.72 -23.99
CA TYR A 100 5.21 -13.13 -22.60
C TYR A 100 3.72 -13.15 -22.23
N ILE A 101 3.32 -14.16 -21.46
CA ILE A 101 1.94 -14.26 -20.96
C ILE A 101 1.92 -13.62 -19.56
N PRO A 102 1.20 -12.50 -19.37
CA PRO A 102 1.03 -11.87 -18.06
C PRO A 102 0.58 -12.87 -17.00
N ARG A 103 1.07 -12.72 -15.77
CA ARG A 103 0.80 -13.65 -14.66
C ARG A 103 0.98 -12.97 -13.31
N PHE A 104 0.49 -13.60 -12.26
CA PHE A 104 0.94 -13.32 -10.90
C PHE A 104 1.62 -14.56 -10.31
N ASN A 105 2.49 -14.32 -9.35
CA ASN A 105 3.26 -15.31 -8.63
C ASN A 105 2.84 -15.33 -7.17
N ARG A 106 2.77 -16.52 -6.56
CA ARG A 106 2.50 -16.69 -5.13
C ARG A 106 3.79 -17.06 -4.43
N LEU A 107 4.18 -16.27 -3.44
CA LEU A 107 5.40 -16.44 -2.68
C LEU A 107 5.06 -16.72 -1.22
N ALA A 108 5.61 -17.79 -0.65
CA ALA A 108 5.61 -17.97 0.79
C ALA A 108 6.69 -17.06 1.40
N VAL A 109 6.26 -16.17 2.29
CA VAL A 109 7.15 -15.25 3.00
C VAL A 109 7.42 -15.80 4.38
N THR A 110 8.70 -15.86 4.75
CA THR A 110 9.13 -15.93 6.15
C THR A 110 9.96 -14.69 6.44
N PHE A 111 9.53 -13.88 7.41
CA PHE A 111 10.21 -12.64 7.77
C PHE A 111 10.69 -12.69 9.23
N ARG A 112 11.96 -12.36 9.46
CA ARG A 112 12.54 -12.17 10.79
C ARG A 112 13.18 -10.79 10.85
N PRO A 113 12.56 -9.79 11.52
CA PRO A 113 13.15 -8.47 11.64
C PRO A 113 14.60 -8.53 12.13
N ALA A 114 15.46 -7.77 11.48
CA ALA A 114 16.88 -7.71 11.79
C ALA A 114 17.06 -7.18 13.22
N PRO A 115 17.88 -7.82 14.08
CA PRO A 115 18.27 -7.21 15.34
C PRO A 115 19.08 -5.93 15.06
N ALA A 116 19.15 -5.05 16.05
CA ALA A 116 19.94 -3.83 15.95
C ALA A 116 21.41 -4.17 15.57
N GLY A 117 21.93 -3.50 14.53
CA GLY A 117 23.30 -3.72 14.03
C GLY A 117 23.50 -4.93 13.12
N ALA A 118 22.44 -5.67 12.75
CA ALA A 118 22.54 -6.73 11.75
C ALA A 118 22.90 -6.20 10.36
N SER A 119 23.68 -6.98 9.61
CA SER A 119 24.16 -6.64 8.26
C SER A 119 23.97 -7.69 7.18
N SER A 120 23.36 -8.83 7.51
CA SER A 120 22.98 -9.85 6.54
C SER A 120 21.73 -9.44 5.77
N GLN A 121 21.57 -9.94 4.54
CA GLN A 121 20.41 -9.69 3.67
C GLN A 121 19.47 -10.91 3.57
N ASP A 122 19.21 -11.57 4.71
CA ASP A 122 18.51 -12.85 4.82
C ASP A 122 17.26 -12.80 5.72
N GLN A 123 16.77 -11.60 6.04
CA GLN A 123 15.62 -11.42 6.94
C GLN A 123 14.30 -11.77 6.27
N VAL A 124 14.20 -11.56 4.96
CA VAL A 124 13.01 -11.92 4.18
C VAL A 124 13.35 -13.10 3.28
N LEU A 125 12.80 -14.26 3.61
CA LEU A 125 12.87 -15.45 2.77
C LEU A 125 11.60 -15.52 1.90
N LEU A 126 11.81 -15.62 0.59
CA LEU A 126 10.78 -15.64 -0.44
C LEU A 126 10.88 -16.95 -1.22
N GLU A 127 9.89 -17.82 -1.07
CA GLU A 127 9.81 -19.10 -1.79
C GLU A 127 8.69 -19.04 -2.83
N LEU A 128 9.02 -19.24 -4.11
CA LEU A 128 8.02 -19.30 -5.17
C LEU A 128 7.19 -20.58 -5.07
N VAL A 129 5.91 -20.43 -4.76
CA VAL A 129 4.96 -21.52 -4.55
C VAL A 129 4.20 -21.86 -5.83
N ASP A 130 3.75 -20.84 -6.57
CA ASP A 130 2.96 -21.02 -7.78
C ASP A 130 3.02 -19.79 -8.70
N SER A 131 2.66 -19.97 -9.97
CA SER A 131 2.56 -18.89 -10.97
C SER A 131 1.32 -19.09 -11.82
N VAL A 132 0.42 -18.11 -11.84
CA VAL A 132 -0.88 -18.21 -12.50
C VAL A 132 -0.98 -17.19 -13.62
N ARG A 133 -1.10 -17.70 -14.86
CA ARG A 133 -1.21 -16.87 -16.07
C ARG A 133 -2.59 -16.26 -16.19
N TYR A 134 -2.65 -15.02 -16.66
CA TYR A 134 -3.90 -14.34 -16.97
C TYR A 134 -4.47 -14.82 -18.31
N THR A 135 -5.79 -15.06 -18.32
CA THR A 135 -6.54 -15.45 -19.50
C THR A 135 -7.73 -14.53 -19.72
N GLU A 136 -8.14 -14.36 -20.98
CA GLU A 136 -9.42 -13.79 -21.35
C GLU A 136 -10.58 -14.61 -20.78
N ALA A 137 -11.80 -14.08 -20.88
CA ALA A 137 -12.99 -14.72 -20.32
C ALA A 137 -13.30 -16.10 -20.95
N ASP A 138 -12.84 -16.33 -22.18
CA ASP A 138 -12.98 -17.58 -22.94
C ASP A 138 -11.80 -18.56 -22.79
N GLY A 139 -10.80 -18.22 -21.96
CA GLY A 139 -9.63 -19.04 -21.69
C GLY A 139 -8.44 -18.81 -22.64
N ARG A 140 -8.54 -17.92 -23.63
CA ARG A 140 -7.36 -17.51 -24.42
C ARG A 140 -6.35 -16.79 -23.51
N PRO A 141 -5.03 -17.04 -23.65
CA PRO A 141 -4.05 -16.31 -22.86
C PRO A 141 -4.00 -14.84 -23.26
N PHE A 142 -3.75 -13.96 -22.29
CA PHE A 142 -3.30 -12.60 -22.57
C PHE A 142 -1.92 -12.59 -23.25
N THR A 143 -1.49 -11.43 -23.72
CA THR A 143 -0.15 -11.19 -24.24
C THR A 143 0.43 -9.90 -23.68
N SER A 144 1.75 -9.83 -23.59
CA SER A 144 2.51 -8.64 -23.24
C SER A 144 3.01 -7.84 -24.45
N LEU A 145 2.60 -8.22 -25.66
CA LEU A 145 2.93 -7.49 -26.88
C LEU A 145 2.27 -6.11 -26.88
N ASP A 146 2.97 -5.12 -27.45
CA ASP A 146 2.46 -3.77 -27.66
C ASP A 146 1.10 -3.80 -28.40
N PRO A 147 0.07 -3.07 -27.92
CA PRO A 147 -1.20 -3.00 -28.62
C PRO A 147 -1.05 -2.38 -30.00
N VAL A 148 -1.87 -2.83 -30.96
CA VAL A 148 -1.89 -2.21 -32.29
C VAL A 148 -2.41 -0.77 -32.20
N SER A 149 -1.85 0.08 -33.04
CA SER A 149 -2.18 1.50 -33.11
C SER A 149 -3.57 1.76 -33.69
N ALA A 150 -4.05 0.87 -34.56
CA ALA A 150 -5.37 0.92 -35.19
C ALA A 150 -6.26 -0.23 -34.71
N GLY A 151 -7.40 0.13 -34.10
CA GLY A 151 -8.39 -0.82 -33.62
C GLY A 151 -8.25 -1.13 -32.13
N THR A 152 -9.36 -1.52 -31.53
CA THR A 152 -9.45 -1.99 -30.14
C THR A 152 -10.03 -3.39 -30.14
N GLY A 153 -9.65 -4.19 -29.14
CA GLY A 153 -10.21 -5.52 -28.94
C GLY A 153 -11.65 -5.40 -28.45
N SER A 154 -12.62 -5.72 -29.31
CA SER A 154 -14.02 -5.85 -28.90
C SER A 154 -14.25 -7.25 -28.34
N ARG A 155 -14.76 -7.33 -27.11
CA ARG A 155 -15.19 -8.56 -26.45
C ARG A 155 -16.61 -8.35 -25.91
N PRO A 156 -17.53 -9.32 -26.05
CA PRO A 156 -18.87 -9.19 -25.51
C PRO A 156 -18.85 -8.92 -24.01
N GLY A 157 -19.55 -7.86 -23.56
CA GLY A 157 -19.62 -7.49 -22.14
C GLY A 157 -18.44 -6.64 -21.62
N PHE A 158 -17.48 -6.29 -22.47
CA PHE A 158 -16.34 -5.45 -22.10
C PHE A 158 -16.32 -4.14 -22.91
N PRO A 159 -15.69 -3.07 -22.37
CA PRO A 159 -15.33 -1.91 -23.19
C PRO A 159 -14.34 -2.31 -24.28
N ALA A 160 -14.01 -1.37 -25.17
CA ALA A 160 -12.87 -1.49 -26.07
C ALA A 160 -11.57 -1.72 -25.28
N LEU A 161 -10.86 -2.82 -25.54
CA LEU A 161 -9.64 -3.20 -24.81
C LEU A 161 -8.36 -3.07 -25.66
N PRO A 162 -7.18 -2.93 -25.04
CA PRO A 162 -5.90 -3.08 -25.74
C PRO A 162 -5.78 -4.47 -26.38
N GLN A 163 -5.38 -4.54 -27.64
CA GLN A 163 -5.21 -5.79 -28.38
C GLN A 163 -3.94 -5.75 -29.21
N ALA A 164 -3.16 -6.83 -29.18
CA ALA A 164 -1.99 -6.98 -30.04
C ALA A 164 -2.38 -7.46 -31.45
N PHE A 165 -1.41 -7.44 -32.36
CA PHE A 165 -1.57 -7.88 -33.75
C PHE A 165 -1.90 -9.38 -33.88
N ASN A 166 -1.61 -10.18 -32.86
CA ASN A 166 -1.95 -11.61 -32.80
C ASN A 166 -3.41 -11.88 -32.39
N GLY A 167 -4.22 -10.83 -32.17
CA GLY A 167 -5.63 -10.92 -31.82
C GLY A 167 -5.93 -11.08 -30.33
N ARG A 168 -4.92 -11.30 -29.49
CA ARG A 168 -5.05 -11.44 -28.04
C ARG A 168 -5.09 -10.08 -27.36
N LEU A 169 -5.76 -10.01 -26.21
CA LEU A 169 -5.71 -8.82 -25.36
C LEU A 169 -4.31 -8.59 -24.82
N SER A 170 -3.84 -7.36 -24.94
CA SER A 170 -2.55 -6.91 -24.40
C SER A 170 -2.71 -6.44 -22.97
N LEU A 171 -1.76 -6.77 -22.11
CA LEU A 171 -1.71 -6.31 -20.72
C LEU A 171 -0.26 -6.07 -20.31
N ASP A 172 -0.01 -4.88 -19.78
CA ASP A 172 1.21 -4.50 -19.09
C ASP A 172 0.83 -4.26 -17.62
N ALA A 173 1.03 -5.28 -16.79
CA ALA A 173 0.37 -5.37 -15.50
C ALA A 173 1.19 -4.68 -14.41
N GLU A 174 0.72 -3.54 -13.90
CA GLU A 174 1.55 -2.67 -13.04
C GLU A 174 1.11 -2.57 -11.58
N GLY A 175 -0.09 -3.06 -11.26
CA GLY A 175 -0.64 -2.99 -9.90
C GLY A 175 -1.42 -4.26 -9.59
N ILE A 176 -1.43 -4.70 -8.34
CA ILE A 176 -2.21 -5.87 -7.91
C ILE A 176 -2.85 -5.66 -6.53
N VAL A 177 -4.14 -6.01 -6.43
CA VAL A 177 -4.87 -6.10 -5.17
C VAL A 177 -5.54 -7.47 -5.10
N VAL A 178 -5.44 -8.12 -3.94
CA VAL A 178 -6.09 -9.40 -3.65
C VAL A 178 -7.32 -9.18 -2.77
N ASN A 179 -8.51 -9.51 -3.28
CA ASN A 179 -9.75 -9.48 -2.51
C ASN A 179 -9.82 -10.68 -1.54
N SER A 180 -10.70 -10.59 -0.54
CA SER A 180 -10.92 -11.68 0.43
C SER A 180 -11.51 -12.95 -0.20
N ASP A 181 -12.19 -12.84 -1.34
CA ASP A 181 -12.70 -13.97 -2.13
C ASP A 181 -11.64 -14.60 -3.05
N GLY A 182 -10.41 -14.07 -3.05
CA GLY A 182 -9.30 -14.52 -3.90
C GLY A 182 -9.30 -13.93 -5.31
N SER A 183 -10.34 -13.19 -5.71
CA SER A 183 -10.31 -12.43 -6.96
C SER A 183 -9.30 -11.28 -6.89
N LEU A 184 -8.78 -10.89 -8.04
CA LEU A 184 -7.69 -9.91 -8.15
C LEU A 184 -8.17 -8.68 -8.90
N TRP A 185 -7.77 -7.50 -8.46
CA TRP A 185 -7.76 -6.31 -9.29
C TRP A 185 -6.34 -6.08 -9.80
N VAL A 186 -6.20 -5.73 -11.07
CA VAL A 186 -4.91 -5.52 -11.73
C VAL A 186 -4.97 -4.25 -12.58
N SER A 187 -4.07 -3.29 -12.37
CA SER A 187 -3.96 -2.12 -13.24
C SER A 187 -3.11 -2.44 -14.46
N ASP A 188 -3.40 -1.73 -15.55
CA ASP A 188 -2.76 -1.90 -16.85
C ASP A 188 -2.12 -0.60 -17.32
N GLU A 189 -0.90 -0.67 -17.82
CA GLU A 189 -0.20 0.47 -18.39
C GLU A 189 -0.76 0.86 -19.77
N TYR A 190 -1.18 -0.13 -20.57
CA TYR A 190 -1.66 0.11 -21.93
C TYR A 190 -3.02 0.80 -21.97
N GLY A 191 -4.03 0.23 -21.31
CA GLY A 191 -5.42 0.69 -21.29
C GLY A 191 -5.63 2.07 -20.63
N PRO A 192 -4.69 2.57 -19.82
CA PRO A 192 -4.80 2.73 -18.36
C PRO A 192 -6.04 2.10 -17.69
N TYR A 193 -6.24 0.79 -17.79
CA TYR A 193 -7.46 0.14 -17.27
C TYR A 193 -7.21 -0.52 -15.92
N VAL A 194 -8.29 -0.90 -15.23
CA VAL A 194 -8.21 -1.90 -14.17
C VAL A 194 -9.00 -3.12 -14.57
N PHE A 195 -8.36 -4.28 -14.59
CA PHE A 195 -8.98 -5.57 -14.84
C PHE A 195 -9.31 -6.27 -13.52
N ARG A 196 -10.42 -7.01 -13.48
CA ARG A 196 -10.70 -7.96 -12.41
C ARG A 196 -10.51 -9.38 -12.93
N PHE A 197 -9.72 -10.19 -12.23
CA PHE A 197 -9.47 -11.59 -12.54
C PHE A 197 -10.01 -12.51 -11.44
N SER A 198 -10.36 -13.74 -11.78
CA SER A 198 -10.61 -14.80 -10.80
C SER A 198 -9.30 -15.21 -10.11
N ALA A 199 -9.40 -16.00 -9.04
CA ALA A 199 -8.23 -16.56 -8.36
C ALA A 199 -7.36 -17.46 -9.28
N GLU A 200 -7.93 -17.95 -10.38
CA GLU A 200 -7.27 -18.75 -11.41
C GLU A 200 -6.77 -17.92 -12.60
N GLY A 201 -6.85 -16.58 -12.50
CA GLY A 201 -6.35 -15.67 -13.54
C GLY A 201 -7.31 -15.44 -14.71
N ARG A 202 -8.58 -15.86 -14.64
CA ARG A 202 -9.55 -15.64 -15.72
C ARG A 202 -10.20 -14.26 -15.63
N LEU A 203 -10.24 -13.51 -16.72
CA LEU A 203 -10.84 -12.18 -16.79
C LEU A 203 -12.34 -12.23 -16.42
N LEU A 204 -12.74 -11.34 -15.52
CA LEU A 204 -14.10 -11.18 -15.01
C LEU A 204 -14.73 -9.86 -15.46
N SER A 205 -14.00 -8.74 -15.33
CA SER A 205 -14.47 -7.41 -15.73
C SER A 205 -13.30 -6.49 -16.07
N ALA A 206 -13.59 -5.39 -16.75
CA ALA A 206 -12.62 -4.34 -17.06
C ALA A 206 -13.23 -2.96 -16.79
N LEU A 207 -12.56 -2.19 -15.94
CA LEU A 207 -12.91 -0.83 -15.57
C LEU A 207 -12.13 0.15 -16.45
N ARG A 208 -12.86 0.84 -17.32
CA ARG A 208 -12.34 1.92 -18.15
C ARG A 208 -12.30 3.23 -17.33
N PRO A 209 -11.18 3.99 -17.34
CA PRO A 209 -11.10 5.29 -16.67
C PRO A 209 -11.83 6.40 -17.46
N PRO A 210 -11.98 7.61 -16.89
CA PRO A 210 -12.44 8.78 -17.63
C PRO A 210 -11.65 9.06 -18.92
N GLU A 211 -12.31 9.66 -19.91
CA GLU A 211 -11.73 9.96 -21.23
C GLU A 211 -10.45 10.82 -21.18
N ALA A 212 -10.28 11.63 -20.13
CA ALA A 212 -9.06 12.39 -19.87
C ALA A 212 -7.80 11.52 -19.77
N LEU A 213 -7.90 10.24 -19.39
CA LEU A 213 -6.77 9.33 -19.26
C LEU A 213 -6.56 8.46 -20.51
N ILE A 214 -7.56 8.36 -21.38
CA ILE A 214 -7.51 7.47 -22.55
C ILE A 214 -6.59 8.05 -23.64
N PRO A 215 -5.56 7.31 -24.08
CA PRO A 215 -4.65 7.77 -25.12
C PRO A 215 -5.36 7.86 -26.47
N LYS A 216 -5.27 9.03 -27.14
CA LYS A 216 -5.90 9.24 -28.45
C LYS A 216 -4.92 9.64 -29.54
N ARG A 217 -5.06 9.00 -30.71
CA ARG A 217 -4.35 9.33 -31.96
C ARG A 217 -5.37 9.55 -33.06
N GLY A 218 -5.28 10.69 -33.76
CA GLY A 218 -6.28 11.06 -34.76
C GLY A 218 -7.71 11.17 -34.20
N GLY A 219 -7.87 11.46 -32.91
CA GLY A 219 -9.16 11.55 -32.23
C GLY A 219 -9.78 10.21 -31.79
N ALA A 220 -9.17 9.07 -32.16
CA ALA A 220 -9.62 7.74 -31.77
C ALA A 220 -8.74 7.16 -30.65
N ASP A 221 -9.31 6.23 -29.88
CA ASP A 221 -8.56 5.45 -28.89
C ASP A 221 -7.40 4.70 -29.56
N SER A 222 -6.22 4.78 -28.96
CA SER A 222 -5.03 4.08 -29.45
C SER A 222 -4.12 3.71 -28.29
N PHE A 223 -4.14 2.43 -27.92
CA PHE A 223 -3.42 1.91 -26.75
C PHE A 223 -1.96 1.55 -27.03
N ALA A 224 -1.46 1.72 -28.24
CA ALA A 224 -0.05 1.49 -28.55
C ALA A 224 0.85 2.34 -27.63
N SER A 225 1.83 1.68 -27.00
CA SER A 225 2.85 2.27 -26.14
C SER A 225 4.06 2.82 -26.93
N ASN A 226 4.06 2.61 -28.26
CA ASN A 226 5.19 2.97 -29.13
C ASN A 226 6.47 2.20 -28.76
N ASN A 227 6.30 0.94 -28.36
CA ASN A 227 7.39 -0.01 -28.14
C ASN A 227 7.11 -1.32 -28.93
N PRO A 228 6.89 -1.21 -30.27
CA PRO A 228 6.52 -2.36 -31.07
C PRO A 228 7.64 -3.41 -31.05
N GLY A 229 7.25 -4.67 -30.84
CA GLY A 229 8.17 -5.79 -31.06
C GLY A 229 8.60 -5.90 -32.53
N THR A 230 9.59 -6.74 -32.79
CA THR A 230 10.09 -6.97 -34.16
C THR A 230 8.94 -7.34 -35.12
N GLY A 231 8.80 -6.57 -36.21
CA GLY A 231 7.77 -6.79 -37.24
C GLY A 231 6.39 -6.19 -36.95
N GLN A 232 6.22 -5.49 -35.82
CA GLN A 232 4.97 -4.80 -35.49
C GLN A 232 4.92 -3.37 -36.07
N PRO A 233 3.72 -2.86 -36.42
CA PRO A 233 3.58 -1.51 -36.94
C PRO A 233 3.78 -0.45 -35.84
N VAL A 234 4.62 0.54 -36.13
CA VAL A 234 4.81 1.72 -35.27
C VAL A 234 3.54 2.59 -35.31
N PRO A 235 3.04 3.11 -34.18
CA PRO A 235 1.93 4.06 -34.19
C PRO A 235 2.24 5.34 -34.98
N SER A 236 1.23 5.88 -35.67
CA SER A 236 1.30 7.18 -36.34
C SER A 236 0.07 8.03 -35.97
N PRO A 237 0.26 9.24 -35.41
CA PRO A 237 1.52 9.80 -34.92
C PRO A 237 2.14 8.96 -33.79
N ALA A 238 3.46 9.06 -33.62
CA ALA A 238 4.20 8.27 -32.62
C ALA A 238 3.64 8.47 -31.21
N ASP A 239 3.31 9.71 -30.87
CA ASP A 239 2.72 10.05 -29.58
C ASP A 239 1.20 10.27 -29.65
N PRO A 240 0.46 9.94 -28.57
CA PRO A 240 -0.92 10.38 -28.43
C PRO A 240 -1.02 11.89 -28.21
N VAL A 241 -2.17 12.46 -28.59
CA VAL A 241 -2.49 13.89 -28.43
C VAL A 241 -3.06 14.18 -27.05
N THR A 242 -3.87 13.27 -26.50
CA THR A 242 -4.49 13.35 -25.16
C THR A 242 -4.33 12.02 -24.44
N GLY A 243 -4.60 12.00 -23.13
CA GLY A 243 -4.57 10.79 -22.31
C GLY A 243 -3.21 10.52 -21.68
N ARG A 244 -2.97 9.29 -21.23
CA ARG A 244 -1.66 8.88 -20.73
C ARG A 244 -0.55 9.09 -21.77
N GLN A 245 0.69 9.18 -21.30
CA GLN A 245 1.86 9.17 -22.18
C GLN A 245 2.05 7.77 -22.79
N ASN A 246 2.94 7.65 -23.78
CA ASN A 246 3.45 6.35 -24.20
C ASN A 246 4.18 5.70 -23.02
N ASN A 247 3.77 4.48 -22.65
CA ASN A 247 4.41 3.71 -21.58
C ASN A 247 4.48 4.44 -20.23
N GLN A 248 3.35 5.03 -19.78
CA GLN A 248 3.21 5.70 -18.46
C GLN A 248 1.73 5.67 -18.04
N GLY A 249 1.17 4.47 -17.92
CA GLY A 249 -0.25 4.22 -17.64
C GLY A 249 -0.57 4.17 -16.16
N LEU A 250 -1.53 3.33 -15.76
CA LEU A 250 -1.88 3.15 -14.35
C LEU A 250 -0.88 2.20 -13.68
N GLU A 251 0.08 2.76 -12.95
CA GLU A 251 0.99 1.95 -12.11
C GLU A 251 0.39 1.71 -10.73
N GLY A 252 -0.25 2.73 -10.16
CA GLY A 252 -0.70 2.63 -8.79
C GLY A 252 -2.06 1.98 -8.72
N LEU A 253 -2.20 0.92 -7.92
CA LEU A 253 -3.48 0.32 -7.57
C LEU A 253 -3.54 -0.03 -6.08
N ALA A 254 -4.54 0.50 -5.36
CA ALA A 254 -4.75 0.13 -3.96
C ALA A 254 -6.23 0.00 -3.61
N LEU A 255 -6.55 -0.86 -2.65
CA LEU A 255 -7.87 -0.96 -2.05
C LEU A 255 -7.82 -0.41 -0.63
N SER A 256 -8.80 0.41 -0.25
CA SER A 256 -8.94 0.89 1.12
C SER A 256 -9.05 -0.30 2.09
N PRO A 257 -8.57 -0.18 3.34
CA PRO A 257 -8.62 -1.26 4.32
C PRO A 257 -10.04 -1.78 4.62
N ASP A 258 -11.08 -0.96 4.42
CA ASP A 258 -12.48 -1.37 4.58
C ASP A 258 -13.05 -2.13 3.37
N GLY A 259 -12.26 -2.30 2.31
CA GLY A 259 -12.60 -3.04 1.10
C GLY A 259 -13.55 -2.31 0.14
N LYS A 260 -13.82 -1.02 0.35
CA LYS A 260 -14.90 -0.30 -0.36
C LYS A 260 -14.43 0.64 -1.44
N THR A 261 -13.21 1.15 -1.35
CA THR A 261 -12.69 2.17 -2.27
C THR A 261 -11.43 1.67 -2.96
N LEU A 262 -11.50 1.53 -4.28
CA LEU A 262 -10.35 1.23 -5.12
C LEU A 262 -9.74 2.54 -5.63
N PHE A 263 -8.44 2.72 -5.43
CA PHE A 263 -7.67 3.86 -5.86
C PHE A 263 -6.78 3.47 -7.04
N THR A 264 -6.70 4.36 -8.03
CA THR A 264 -5.79 4.19 -9.17
C THR A 264 -4.98 5.47 -9.39
N LEU A 265 -3.71 5.34 -9.78
CA LEU A 265 -2.85 6.49 -10.04
C LEU A 265 -2.06 6.32 -11.33
N LEU A 266 -2.11 7.33 -12.21
CA LEU A 266 -1.22 7.37 -13.37
C LEU A 266 0.24 7.61 -12.97
N GLN A 267 1.17 6.96 -13.65
CA GLN A 267 2.62 7.14 -13.46
C GLN A 267 3.03 8.62 -13.47
N SER A 268 2.48 9.38 -14.41
CA SER A 268 2.76 10.80 -14.61
C SER A 268 1.57 11.57 -15.20
N ALA A 269 1.72 12.90 -15.33
CA ALA A 269 0.69 13.75 -15.93
C ALA A 269 0.33 13.33 -17.37
N THR A 270 -0.96 13.42 -17.68
CA THR A 270 -1.49 13.19 -19.03
C THR A 270 -0.89 14.17 -20.04
N ARG A 271 -1.00 13.85 -21.34
CA ARG A 271 -0.46 14.67 -22.44
C ARG A 271 -0.93 16.13 -22.37
N GLN A 272 -2.22 16.34 -22.14
CA GLN A 272 -2.79 17.68 -22.03
C GLN A 272 -2.32 18.43 -20.78
N ASP A 273 -1.93 17.72 -19.71
CA ASP A 273 -1.54 18.28 -18.40
C ASP A 273 -0.03 18.60 -18.26
N GLY A 274 0.79 18.35 -19.27
CA GLY A 274 2.24 18.51 -19.11
C GLY A 274 3.08 18.45 -20.38
N GLY A 275 2.48 18.26 -21.55
CA GLY A 275 3.20 18.17 -22.83
C GLY A 275 3.88 16.82 -23.05
N THR A 276 4.88 16.80 -23.94
CA THR A 276 5.44 15.57 -24.52
C THR A 276 6.78 15.18 -23.91
N GLY A 277 7.00 13.88 -23.68
CA GLY A 277 8.32 13.29 -23.42
C GLY A 277 8.88 13.42 -21.98
N GLY A 278 9.85 12.55 -21.67
CA GLY A 278 10.51 12.29 -20.37
C GLY A 278 11.14 13.48 -19.62
N SER A 279 11.25 14.66 -20.26
CA SER A 279 11.78 15.90 -19.66
C SER A 279 10.73 17.01 -19.46
N GLY A 280 9.49 16.82 -19.95
CA GLY A 280 8.40 17.79 -19.81
C GLY A 280 7.89 17.95 -18.37
N PRO A 281 7.20 19.06 -18.03
CA PRO A 281 6.68 19.35 -16.69
C PRO A 281 5.45 18.49 -16.35
N ARG A 282 5.65 17.18 -16.22
CA ARG A 282 4.62 16.15 -15.98
C ARG A 282 4.30 15.94 -14.49
N ARG A 283 4.26 17.04 -13.74
CA ARG A 283 4.17 17.02 -12.26
C ARG A 283 2.77 16.66 -11.74
N HIS A 284 1.72 17.11 -12.42
CA HIS A 284 0.34 17.02 -11.91
C HIS A 284 -0.35 15.78 -12.48
N THR A 285 -0.23 14.64 -11.79
CA THR A 285 -0.84 13.36 -12.19
C THR A 285 -2.28 13.22 -11.65
N ARG A 286 -3.02 12.22 -12.14
CA ARG A 286 -4.43 11.97 -11.81
C ARG A 286 -4.58 10.74 -10.92
N LEU A 287 -5.21 10.93 -9.76
CA LEU A 287 -5.66 9.87 -8.88
C LEU A 287 -7.18 9.71 -8.99
N LEU A 288 -7.65 8.48 -9.18
CA LEU A 288 -9.08 8.15 -9.24
C LEU A 288 -9.46 7.29 -8.03
N SER A 289 -10.70 7.43 -7.57
CA SER A 289 -11.28 6.67 -6.47
C SER A 289 -12.61 6.08 -6.92
N TYR A 290 -12.77 4.78 -6.76
CA TYR A 290 -13.96 4.04 -7.17
C TYR A 290 -14.59 3.34 -5.98
N ASP A 291 -15.90 3.52 -5.81
CA ASP A 291 -16.71 2.68 -4.92
C ASP A 291 -16.90 1.31 -5.59
N VAL A 292 -16.41 0.25 -4.95
CA VAL A 292 -16.44 -1.13 -5.45
C VAL A 292 -17.39 -2.03 -4.66
N THR A 293 -18.32 -1.44 -3.90
CA THR A 293 -19.31 -2.21 -3.12
C THR A 293 -20.46 -2.74 -3.97
N GLY A 294 -20.72 -2.14 -5.13
CA GLY A 294 -21.72 -2.57 -6.10
C GLY A 294 -21.19 -3.61 -7.09
N ALA A 295 -22.08 -4.08 -7.98
CA ALA A 295 -21.70 -4.98 -9.07
C ALA A 295 -20.71 -4.32 -10.05
N GLU A 296 -20.88 -3.01 -10.29
CA GLU A 296 -20.02 -2.20 -11.15
C GLU A 296 -19.31 -1.13 -10.32
N PRO A 297 -17.97 -0.95 -10.48
CA PRO A 297 -17.25 0.14 -9.84
C PRO A 297 -17.79 1.51 -10.26
N ARG A 298 -18.03 2.39 -9.28
CA ARG A 298 -18.51 3.76 -9.53
C ARG A 298 -17.45 4.78 -9.16
N LEU A 299 -17.08 5.65 -10.09
CA LEU A 299 -16.16 6.75 -9.82
C LEU A 299 -16.76 7.71 -8.78
N THR A 300 -16.04 7.93 -7.68
CA THR A 300 -16.43 8.82 -6.57
C THR A 300 -15.41 9.93 -6.31
N GLY A 301 -14.16 9.74 -6.74
CA GLY A 301 -13.10 10.73 -6.61
C GLY A 301 -12.24 10.82 -7.86
N HIS A 302 -11.84 12.04 -8.21
CA HIS A 302 -10.84 12.33 -9.22
C HIS A 302 -10.04 13.53 -8.72
N HIS A 303 -8.80 13.32 -8.30
CA HIS A 303 -7.97 14.33 -7.65
C HIS A 303 -6.64 14.50 -8.39
N VAL A 304 -6.03 15.67 -8.24
CA VAL A 304 -4.67 15.95 -8.73
C VAL A 304 -3.67 15.66 -7.63
N LEU A 305 -2.63 14.88 -7.96
CA LEU A 305 -1.46 14.71 -7.11
C LEU A 305 -0.29 15.46 -7.75
N ALA A 306 0.37 16.31 -6.97
CA ALA A 306 1.63 16.93 -7.38
C ALA A 306 2.78 15.98 -7.04
N LEU A 307 3.38 15.39 -8.07
CA LEU A 307 4.54 14.53 -7.94
C LEU A 307 5.76 15.30 -7.40
N PRO A 308 6.65 14.62 -6.66
CA PRO A 308 7.85 15.24 -6.13
C PRO A 308 8.82 15.65 -7.23
N THR A 309 9.63 16.65 -6.92
CA THR A 309 10.66 17.17 -7.83
C THR A 309 12.03 17.08 -7.22
N PHE A 310 13.04 16.87 -8.06
CA PHE A 310 14.44 16.82 -7.67
C PHE A 310 15.30 17.58 -8.68
N LEU A 311 16.55 17.85 -8.33
CA LEU A 311 17.49 18.57 -9.17
C LEU A 311 18.45 17.61 -9.86
N VAL A 312 18.68 17.81 -11.14
CA VAL A 312 19.80 17.25 -11.89
C VAL A 312 20.64 18.42 -12.40
N GLY A 313 21.76 18.69 -11.72
CA GLY A 313 22.46 19.96 -11.87
C GLY A 313 21.55 21.12 -11.45
N THR A 314 21.27 22.05 -12.36
CA THR A 314 20.33 23.17 -12.14
C THR A 314 18.92 22.90 -12.65
N ALA A 315 18.69 21.75 -13.30
CA ALA A 315 17.43 21.45 -13.95
C ALA A 315 16.49 20.71 -13.00
N THR A 316 15.28 21.23 -12.81
CA THR A 316 14.22 20.53 -12.08
C THR A 316 13.69 19.36 -12.92
N ARG A 317 13.56 18.21 -12.28
CA ARG A 317 12.96 16.99 -12.82
C ARG A 317 11.82 16.56 -11.91
N VAL A 318 10.90 15.79 -12.47
CA VAL A 318 9.77 15.18 -11.76
C VAL A 318 10.13 13.72 -11.53
N ALA A 319 9.99 13.25 -10.29
CA ALA A 319 10.05 11.84 -9.98
C ALA A 319 8.67 11.23 -10.24
N ALA A 320 8.61 10.29 -11.18
CA ALA A 320 7.37 9.62 -11.54
C ALA A 320 6.95 8.68 -10.39
N GLN A 321 5.65 8.46 -10.23
CA GLN A 321 5.18 7.49 -9.24
C GLN A 321 5.28 6.08 -9.82
N SER A 322 5.57 5.09 -8.98
CA SER A 322 5.66 3.69 -9.38
C SER A 322 4.68 2.77 -8.66
N GLU A 323 4.18 3.15 -7.47
CA GLU A 323 3.16 2.35 -6.77
C GLU A 323 2.44 3.16 -5.68
N ILE A 324 1.25 2.71 -5.29
CA ILE A 324 0.49 3.26 -4.18
C ILE A 324 0.02 2.20 -3.17
N PHE A 325 -0.24 2.64 -1.94
CA PHE A 325 -0.94 1.83 -0.93
C PHE A 325 -1.91 2.69 -0.13
N ALA A 326 -3.16 2.26 0.04
CA ALA A 326 -4.17 3.03 0.76
C ALA A 326 -4.08 2.78 2.28
N LEU A 327 -3.73 3.81 3.06
CA LEU A 327 -3.75 3.73 4.52
C LEU A 327 -5.17 3.79 5.09
N ASN A 328 -6.04 4.54 4.41
CA ASN A 328 -7.46 4.66 4.68
C ASN A 328 -8.16 5.20 3.43
N ASN A 329 -9.36 5.77 3.58
CA ASN A 329 -10.15 6.28 2.45
C ASN A 329 -9.71 7.67 1.94
N HIS A 330 -8.70 8.31 2.54
CA HIS A 330 -8.20 9.61 2.10
C HIS A 330 -6.68 9.77 2.16
N GLN A 331 -5.95 8.86 2.81
CA GLN A 331 -4.49 8.85 2.87
C GLN A 331 -3.90 7.68 2.11
N ILE A 332 -2.92 7.99 1.27
CA ILE A 332 -2.34 7.07 0.30
C ILE A 332 -0.82 7.20 0.35
N LEU A 333 -0.11 6.09 0.54
CA LEU A 333 1.32 6.00 0.31
C LEU A 333 1.57 6.02 -1.20
N VAL A 334 2.57 6.77 -1.65
CA VAL A 334 2.98 6.84 -3.06
C VAL A 334 4.49 6.69 -3.13
N LEU A 335 4.96 5.63 -3.78
CA LEU A 335 6.37 5.44 -4.11
C LEU A 335 6.69 6.23 -5.37
N ALA A 336 7.67 7.12 -5.31
CA ALA A 336 8.12 7.90 -6.45
C ALA A 336 9.65 7.86 -6.58
N ARG A 337 10.13 7.79 -7.82
CA ARG A 337 11.55 7.61 -8.12
C ARG A 337 12.00 8.38 -9.35
N ASP A 338 13.30 8.58 -9.46
CA ASP A 338 13.96 8.89 -10.72
C ASP A 338 14.23 7.61 -11.54
N GLY A 339 14.86 7.80 -12.70
CA GLY A 339 15.26 6.72 -13.62
C GLY A 339 16.74 6.36 -13.51
N ASN A 340 17.32 6.35 -12.31
CA ASN A 340 18.73 6.00 -12.08
C ASN A 340 18.86 4.83 -11.10
N GLY A 341 19.92 4.03 -11.24
CA GLY A 341 20.19 2.88 -10.37
C GLY A 341 21.13 1.87 -11.01
N ARG A 342 21.33 0.73 -10.35
CA ARG A 342 22.18 -0.37 -10.85
C ARG A 342 21.87 -0.70 -12.31
N GLY A 343 22.91 -0.81 -13.13
CA GLY A 343 22.79 -1.10 -14.55
C GLY A 343 22.40 0.09 -15.44
N LEU A 344 22.23 1.29 -14.91
CA LEU A 344 21.99 2.47 -15.73
C LEU A 344 23.29 3.25 -15.96
N ALA A 345 23.27 4.16 -16.92
CA ALA A 345 24.43 5.04 -17.20
C ALA A 345 24.85 5.86 -15.97
N ASN A 346 23.88 6.17 -15.09
CA ASN A 346 24.12 6.73 -13.78
C ASN A 346 23.53 5.79 -12.71
N PRO A 347 24.37 5.15 -11.88
CA PRO A 347 23.91 4.26 -10.81
C PRO A 347 23.42 5.00 -9.57
N VAL A 348 23.61 6.32 -9.49
CA VAL A 348 23.19 7.13 -8.35
C VAL A 348 21.80 7.69 -8.58
N SER A 349 20.83 7.19 -7.82
CA SER A 349 19.49 7.78 -7.71
C SER A 349 19.54 9.09 -6.93
N ALA A 350 19.04 10.15 -7.55
CA ALA A 350 18.87 11.46 -6.94
C ALA A 350 17.56 11.55 -6.14
N TYR A 351 16.58 10.69 -6.44
CA TYR A 351 15.30 10.67 -5.76
C TYR A 351 14.67 9.28 -5.78
N ARG A 352 14.38 8.73 -4.60
CA ARG A 352 13.58 7.52 -4.43
C ARG A 352 12.96 7.54 -3.04
N SER A 353 11.66 7.77 -2.96
CA SER A 353 11.00 7.97 -1.67
C SER A 353 9.54 7.55 -1.70
N ILE A 354 9.02 7.23 -0.52
CA ILE A 354 7.62 6.94 -0.27
C ILE A 354 7.03 8.14 0.47
N LEU A 355 5.98 8.71 -0.10
CA LEU A 355 5.28 9.87 0.42
C LEU A 355 3.92 9.45 0.97
N VAL A 356 3.43 10.14 2.01
CA VAL A 356 2.01 10.10 2.36
C VAL A 356 1.34 11.27 1.65
N TYR A 357 0.31 10.98 0.86
CA TYR A 357 -0.62 11.97 0.33
C TYR A 357 -1.92 11.95 1.13
N ASP A 358 -2.54 13.12 1.33
CA ASP A 358 -3.86 13.27 1.94
C ASP A 358 -4.79 14.04 0.98
N LEU A 359 -5.89 13.38 0.62
CA LEU A 359 -6.90 13.89 -0.30
C LEU A 359 -7.83 14.92 0.36
N ARG A 360 -7.83 15.03 1.69
CA ARG A 360 -8.66 16.03 2.39
C ARG A 360 -8.24 17.45 1.97
N GLY A 361 -9.21 18.22 1.51
CA GLY A 361 -8.98 19.58 0.99
C GLY A 361 -8.54 19.64 -0.47
N ALA A 362 -8.25 18.49 -1.12
CA ALA A 362 -8.02 18.45 -2.56
C ALA A 362 -9.33 18.66 -3.34
N THR A 363 -9.26 19.30 -4.50
CA THR A 363 -10.42 19.48 -5.38
C THR A 363 -10.80 18.15 -6.02
N ASN A 364 -12.05 17.71 -5.82
CA ASN A 364 -12.62 16.57 -6.54
C ASN A 364 -13.16 17.03 -7.91
N LEU A 365 -12.72 16.36 -8.98
CA LEU A 365 -12.99 16.70 -10.37
C LEU A 365 -14.08 15.84 -11.01
N VAL A 366 -14.71 14.93 -10.25
CA VAL A 366 -15.83 14.11 -10.76
C VAL A 366 -16.98 15.00 -11.23
N GLY A 367 -17.50 14.72 -12.43
CA GLY A 367 -18.58 15.47 -13.07
C GLY A 367 -18.14 16.81 -13.68
N THR A 368 -16.84 17.11 -13.71
CA THR A 368 -16.30 18.35 -14.27
C THR A 368 -15.78 18.15 -15.70
N PRO A 369 -15.54 19.23 -16.47
CA PRO A 369 -14.91 19.13 -17.80
C PRO A 369 -13.53 18.47 -17.80
N TYR A 370 -12.83 18.38 -16.66
CA TYR A 370 -11.51 17.76 -16.57
C TYR A 370 -11.51 16.22 -16.70
N GLU A 371 -12.69 15.60 -16.83
CA GLU A 371 -12.87 14.18 -17.16
C GLU A 371 -12.93 13.91 -18.67
N THR A 372 -13.13 14.95 -19.48
CA THR A 372 -13.22 14.81 -20.94
C THR A 372 -11.83 14.75 -21.56
N ALA A 373 -11.74 14.18 -22.77
CA ALA A 373 -10.51 14.18 -23.53
C ALA A 373 -10.09 15.62 -23.86
N GLY A 374 -8.87 15.98 -23.47
CA GLY A 374 -8.22 17.22 -23.89
C GLY A 374 -8.45 18.46 -23.02
N THR A 375 -9.26 18.39 -21.96
CA THR A 375 -9.35 19.49 -20.97
C THR A 375 -8.24 19.33 -19.92
N PRO A 376 -7.23 20.22 -19.88
CA PRO A 376 -6.10 20.05 -18.98
C PRO A 376 -6.38 20.63 -17.59
N VAL A 377 -6.01 19.92 -16.52
CA VAL A 377 -5.88 20.52 -15.17
C VAL A 377 -4.60 21.29 -15.01
N ALA A 378 -3.59 21.02 -15.85
CA ALA A 378 -2.31 21.71 -15.77
C ALA A 378 -1.75 22.04 -17.17
N PRO A 379 -2.36 22.95 -17.95
CA PRO A 379 -1.86 23.28 -19.29
C PRO A 379 -0.38 23.69 -19.27
N GLY A 380 0.45 22.94 -20.00
CA GLY A 380 1.91 23.15 -20.00
C GLY A 380 2.59 22.88 -18.65
N GLY A 381 1.96 22.08 -17.78
CA GLY A 381 2.43 21.79 -16.43
C GLY A 381 2.01 22.80 -15.35
N ASN A 382 1.33 23.89 -15.73
CA ASN A 382 0.88 24.92 -14.79
C ASN A 382 -0.54 24.62 -14.32
N LEU A 383 -0.69 24.29 -13.03
CA LEU A 383 -1.99 23.94 -12.45
C LEU A 383 -3.01 25.08 -12.64
N VAL A 384 -4.22 24.74 -13.11
CA VAL A 384 -5.30 25.71 -13.28
C VAL A 384 -5.70 26.29 -11.92
N ALA A 385 -5.89 27.62 -11.88
CA ALA A 385 -6.30 28.33 -10.69
C ALA A 385 -7.61 27.76 -10.11
N GLY A 386 -7.63 27.55 -8.79
CA GLY A 386 -8.78 26.97 -8.09
C GLY A 386 -8.75 25.44 -7.95
N ILE A 387 -7.87 24.74 -8.68
CA ILE A 387 -7.59 23.33 -8.41
C ILE A 387 -6.58 23.24 -7.27
N VAL A 388 -6.98 22.60 -6.18
CA VAL A 388 -6.13 22.31 -5.04
C VAL A 388 -5.65 20.85 -5.16
N PRO A 389 -4.33 20.61 -5.31
CA PRO A 389 -3.81 19.24 -5.35
C PRO A 389 -3.79 18.64 -3.94
N ALA A 390 -3.71 17.32 -3.86
CA ALA A 390 -3.52 16.62 -2.59
C ALA A 390 -2.24 17.08 -1.87
N SER A 391 -2.34 17.26 -0.55
CA SER A 391 -1.20 17.59 0.30
C SER A 391 -0.32 16.35 0.52
N SER A 392 0.98 16.52 0.74
CA SER A 392 1.89 15.39 0.97
C SER A 392 3.07 15.70 1.86
N THR A 393 3.70 14.63 2.36
CA THR A 393 4.98 14.66 3.09
C THR A 393 5.78 13.40 2.78
N VAL A 394 7.12 13.48 2.85
CA VAL A 394 8.00 12.31 2.67
C VAL A 394 8.03 11.48 3.96
N LEU A 395 7.79 10.18 3.85
CA LEU A 395 7.81 9.24 4.97
C LEU A 395 9.07 8.37 4.98
N VAL A 396 9.45 7.82 3.82
CA VAL A 396 10.63 6.98 3.67
C VAL A 396 11.48 7.51 2.53
N ASP A 397 12.76 7.73 2.78
CA ASP A 397 13.78 7.91 1.74
C ASP A 397 14.52 6.57 1.57
N LEU A 398 14.43 5.97 0.39
CA LEU A 398 15.10 4.70 0.09
C LEU A 398 16.61 4.89 -0.16
N ASN A 399 17.04 6.12 -0.45
CA ASN A 399 18.44 6.45 -0.73
C ASN A 399 19.23 6.80 0.54
N GLU A 400 18.63 6.64 1.72
CA GLU A 400 19.25 6.96 3.01
C GLU A 400 20.50 6.08 3.23
N ALA A 401 21.68 6.69 3.14
CA ALA A 401 22.95 5.96 3.11
C ALA A 401 23.25 5.18 4.41
N GLY A 402 22.86 5.71 5.57
CA GLY A 402 23.03 5.04 6.86
C GLY A 402 22.19 3.77 6.96
N GLN A 403 20.94 3.82 6.51
CA GLN A 403 20.04 2.66 6.45
C GLN A 403 20.53 1.60 5.47
N LEU A 404 20.97 2.00 4.27
CA LEU A 404 21.48 1.07 3.27
C LEU A 404 22.77 0.39 3.72
N ALA A 405 23.72 1.17 4.26
CA ALA A 405 25.01 0.66 4.71
C ALA A 405 24.88 -0.41 5.81
N ARG A 406 23.84 -0.33 6.66
CA ARG A 406 23.55 -1.37 7.66
C ARG A 406 23.45 -2.76 7.05
N PHE A 407 22.88 -2.89 5.85
CA PHE A 407 22.71 -4.15 5.13
C PHE A 407 23.72 -4.35 4.00
N GLY A 408 24.79 -3.55 3.96
CA GLY A 408 25.79 -3.58 2.88
C GLY A 408 25.28 -3.08 1.52
N LEU A 409 24.10 -2.46 1.49
CA LEU A 409 23.50 -1.85 0.30
C LEU A 409 24.06 -0.45 0.07
N ASN A 410 23.92 0.07 -1.15
CA ASN A 410 24.35 1.43 -1.48
C ASN A 410 23.49 2.10 -2.56
N ASN A 411 23.52 3.43 -2.55
CA ASN A 411 23.14 4.30 -3.66
C ASN A 411 24.37 5.15 -4.01
N GLY A 412 25.33 4.55 -4.73
CA GLY A 412 26.66 5.12 -4.93
C GLY A 412 27.14 5.02 -6.38
N PRO A 413 28.20 5.78 -6.72
CA PRO A 413 28.75 5.80 -8.09
C PRO A 413 29.41 4.48 -8.51
N VAL A 414 29.69 3.59 -7.55
CA VAL A 414 30.26 2.27 -7.80
C VAL A 414 29.13 1.25 -7.92
N ASP A 415 28.74 0.96 -9.15
CA ASP A 415 27.71 -0.06 -9.45
C ASP A 415 28.21 -1.47 -9.12
N ASN A 416 27.48 -2.17 -8.25
CA ASN A 416 27.72 -3.56 -7.88
C ASN A 416 26.40 -4.24 -7.44
N ALA A 417 26.45 -5.54 -7.12
CA ALA A 417 25.26 -6.33 -6.78
C ALA A 417 24.48 -5.84 -5.54
N ASN A 418 25.04 -4.92 -4.75
CA ASN A 418 24.41 -4.27 -3.61
C ASN A 418 23.99 -2.82 -3.90
N THR A 419 24.23 -2.31 -5.10
CA THR A 419 23.68 -1.03 -5.54
C THR A 419 22.19 -1.22 -5.84
N LEU A 420 21.33 -0.36 -5.30
CA LEU A 420 19.90 -0.48 -5.55
C LEU A 420 19.59 -0.30 -7.05
N SER A 421 18.73 -1.16 -7.61
CA SER A 421 18.25 -1.05 -9.00
C SER A 421 17.44 0.22 -9.22
N GLU A 422 17.24 0.58 -10.49
CA GLU A 422 16.45 1.74 -10.90
C GLU A 422 15.00 1.64 -10.42
N LYS A 423 14.34 0.56 -10.81
CA LYS A 423 12.90 0.37 -10.64
C LYS A 423 12.58 -0.17 -9.26
N TRP A 424 11.86 0.62 -8.46
CA TRP A 424 11.24 0.21 -7.21
C TRP A 424 9.76 0.49 -7.31
N GLU A 425 8.96 -0.57 -7.36
CA GLU A 425 7.61 -0.51 -7.94
C GLU A 425 6.59 -1.31 -7.13
N ALA A 426 6.96 -1.88 -5.98
CA ALA A 426 6.00 -2.65 -5.18
C ALA A 426 5.90 -2.13 -3.75
N LEU A 427 4.67 -1.94 -3.23
CA LEU A 427 4.38 -1.57 -1.84
C LEU A 427 3.36 -2.52 -1.20
N ALA A 428 3.68 -3.04 -0.02
CA ALA A 428 2.74 -3.80 0.79
C ALA A 428 2.94 -3.49 2.27
N LEU A 429 1.84 -3.24 2.98
CA LEU A 429 1.85 -2.88 4.39
C LEU A 429 1.12 -3.95 5.21
N VAL A 430 1.77 -4.43 6.27
CA VAL A 430 1.21 -5.44 7.19
C VAL A 430 1.47 -5.05 8.64
N PRO A 431 0.56 -5.37 9.58
CA PRO A 431 0.75 -4.98 10.97
C PRO A 431 1.97 -5.69 11.56
N ALA A 432 2.73 -5.00 12.41
CA ALA A 432 3.85 -5.59 13.12
C ALA A 432 3.39 -6.59 14.18
N LEU A 433 2.11 -6.55 14.58
CA LEU A 433 1.51 -7.45 15.57
C LEU A 433 2.36 -7.55 16.85
N ASP A 434 3.04 -6.45 17.18
CA ASP A 434 3.88 -6.31 18.36
C ASP A 434 3.00 -5.74 19.49
N PRO A 435 2.69 -6.51 20.55
CA PRO A 435 1.86 -6.01 21.64
C PRO A 435 2.44 -4.79 22.35
N ALA A 436 3.76 -4.59 22.28
CA ALA A 436 4.42 -3.42 22.87
C ALA A 436 4.36 -2.17 21.97
N ALA A 437 4.03 -2.35 20.69
CA ALA A 437 3.92 -1.28 19.70
C ALA A 437 2.76 -1.59 18.74
N PRO A 438 1.50 -1.49 19.21
CA PRO A 438 0.32 -1.90 18.45
C PRO A 438 0.08 -1.05 17.18
N ASP A 439 0.68 0.13 17.13
CA ASP A 439 0.58 1.07 16.02
C ASP A 439 1.68 0.86 14.97
N ASP A 440 2.53 -0.14 15.17
CA ASP A 440 3.63 -0.44 14.26
C ASP A 440 3.21 -1.35 13.12
N TRP A 441 3.79 -1.07 11.96
CA TRP A 441 3.58 -1.75 10.70
C TRP A 441 4.92 -2.06 10.05
N PHE A 442 4.94 -3.12 9.25
CA PHE A 442 6.03 -3.39 8.32
C PHE A 442 5.59 -2.97 6.92
N LEU A 443 6.38 -2.08 6.32
CA LEU A 443 6.25 -1.67 4.94
C LEU A 443 7.28 -2.44 4.11
N PHE A 444 6.80 -3.38 3.32
CA PHE A 444 7.56 -4.11 2.32
C PHE A 444 7.63 -3.26 1.05
N VAL A 445 8.83 -3.13 0.49
CA VAL A 445 9.10 -2.41 -0.75
C VAL A 445 9.90 -3.31 -1.68
N GLY A 446 9.40 -3.58 -2.88
CA GLY A 446 10.04 -4.46 -3.87
C GLY A 446 10.59 -3.70 -5.07
N ASN A 447 11.67 -4.20 -5.66
CA ASN A 447 12.15 -3.71 -6.95
C ASN A 447 11.48 -4.42 -8.13
N ASP A 448 11.37 -3.74 -9.26
CA ASP A 448 11.32 -4.43 -10.55
C ASP A 448 12.76 -4.65 -11.03
N ASN A 449 13.07 -5.84 -11.49
CA ASN A 449 14.40 -6.24 -11.96
C ASN A 449 14.50 -6.23 -13.49
N ASP A 450 13.42 -5.89 -14.20
CA ASP A 450 13.30 -5.83 -15.66
C ASP A 450 13.60 -7.15 -16.36
N PHE A 451 13.48 -8.28 -15.63
CA PHE A 451 13.91 -9.60 -16.09
C PHE A 451 15.41 -9.64 -16.45
N ILE A 452 16.22 -8.72 -15.91
CA ILE A 452 17.66 -8.63 -16.21
C ILE A 452 18.40 -9.77 -15.52
N THR A 453 18.78 -10.77 -16.32
CA THR A 453 19.60 -11.90 -15.87
C THR A 453 20.55 -12.38 -16.96
N THR A 454 21.70 -12.89 -16.55
CA THR A 454 22.68 -13.55 -17.42
C THR A 454 22.19 -14.90 -17.97
N ALA A 455 21.14 -15.47 -17.37
CA ALA A 455 20.61 -16.79 -17.73
C ALA A 455 19.08 -16.74 -17.91
N GLY A 456 18.62 -15.90 -18.85
CA GLY A 456 17.22 -15.64 -19.15
C GLY A 456 16.59 -16.62 -20.14
N PHE A 457 15.27 -16.79 -20.06
CA PHE A 457 14.45 -17.57 -21.01
C PHE A 457 13.02 -17.08 -20.92
N GLN A 458 12.45 -16.71 -22.05
CA GLN A 458 11.10 -16.17 -22.15
C GLN A 458 10.59 -16.39 -23.57
N ASP A 459 9.29 -16.66 -23.72
CA ASP A 459 8.65 -16.79 -25.05
C ASP A 459 9.35 -17.83 -25.96
N GLY A 460 9.82 -18.94 -25.37
CA GLY A 460 10.46 -20.04 -26.08
C GLY A 460 11.94 -19.83 -26.45
N GLY A 461 12.54 -18.69 -26.11
CA GLY A 461 13.94 -18.36 -26.41
C GLY A 461 14.76 -18.04 -25.18
N ALA A 462 16.03 -18.49 -25.17
CA ALA A 462 17.01 -18.06 -24.18
C ALA A 462 17.54 -16.65 -24.51
N TYR A 463 17.84 -15.87 -23.48
CA TYR A 463 18.53 -14.58 -23.59
C TYR A 463 19.53 -14.43 -22.45
N ALA A 464 20.47 -13.49 -22.58
CA ALA A 464 21.46 -13.21 -21.57
C ALA A 464 21.77 -11.72 -21.53
N GLU A 465 21.59 -11.12 -20.36
CA GLU A 465 22.03 -9.76 -20.06
C GLU A 465 23.47 -9.75 -19.54
N ARG A 466 24.06 -8.55 -19.44
CA ARG A 466 25.46 -8.39 -19.01
C ARG A 466 25.68 -8.61 -17.50
N PHE A 467 24.62 -8.65 -16.70
CA PHE A 467 24.67 -8.86 -15.25
C PHE A 467 23.36 -9.45 -14.72
N ASP A 468 23.38 -9.94 -13.48
CA ASP A 468 22.19 -10.34 -12.75
C ASP A 468 21.69 -9.19 -11.85
N ASN A 469 20.41 -8.87 -12.01
CA ASN A 469 19.66 -7.95 -11.16
C ASN A 469 18.68 -8.77 -10.30
N ASP A 470 19.06 -9.08 -9.06
CA ASP A 470 18.18 -9.86 -8.19
C ASP A 470 16.90 -9.10 -7.87
N ASN A 471 15.80 -9.83 -7.70
CA ASN A 471 14.63 -9.28 -7.06
C ASN A 471 14.97 -9.07 -5.59
N MET A 472 14.70 -7.89 -5.06
CA MET A 472 15.04 -7.43 -3.73
C MET A 472 13.79 -6.89 -3.04
N VAL A 473 13.67 -7.20 -1.77
CA VAL A 473 12.63 -6.66 -0.90
C VAL A 473 13.27 -5.99 0.30
N LEU A 474 12.93 -4.72 0.52
CA LEU A 474 13.29 -3.94 1.71
C LEU A 474 12.09 -3.90 2.65
N VAL A 475 12.32 -3.98 3.96
CA VAL A 475 11.25 -3.90 4.97
C VAL A 475 11.54 -2.78 5.95
N TYR A 476 10.69 -1.76 6.00
CA TYR A 476 10.76 -0.68 6.97
C TYR A 476 9.78 -0.92 8.11
N ARG A 477 10.15 -0.53 9.34
CA ARG A 477 9.22 -0.49 10.48
C ARG A 477 8.70 0.93 10.65
N LEU A 478 7.39 1.10 10.66
CA LEU A 478 6.72 2.39 10.74
C LEU A 478 5.74 2.41 11.91
N SER A 479 5.62 3.50 12.65
CA SER A 479 4.40 3.78 13.43
C SER A 479 3.49 4.67 12.60
N LEU A 480 2.28 4.20 12.33
CA LEU A 480 1.29 4.96 11.60
C LEU A 480 0.26 5.53 12.57
N PRO A 481 -0.37 6.68 12.26
CA PRO A 481 -1.46 7.19 13.07
C PRO A 481 -2.61 6.17 13.04
N THR A 482 -2.75 5.40 14.11
CA THR A 482 -3.92 4.57 14.33
C THR A 482 -5.00 5.41 14.99
N ARG A 483 -6.25 5.04 14.72
CA ARG A 483 -7.39 5.63 15.43
C ARG A 483 -7.42 5.07 16.86
N LEU A 484 -7.77 5.91 17.83
CA LEU A 484 -8.05 5.46 19.19
C LEU A 484 -9.19 4.42 19.16
N ALA A 485 -8.85 3.15 19.33
CA ALA A 485 -9.81 2.05 19.21
C ALA A 485 -10.62 1.82 20.50
N ASN A 486 -10.12 2.29 21.64
CA ASN A 486 -10.71 2.10 22.95
C ASN A 486 -10.40 3.29 23.88
N SER A 487 -11.38 3.64 24.71
CA SER A 487 -11.18 4.48 25.89
C SER A 487 -11.88 3.83 27.08
N SER A 488 -11.22 3.83 28.23
CA SER A 488 -11.71 3.18 29.45
C SER A 488 -11.41 4.02 30.68
N SER A 489 -12.35 4.09 31.61
CA SER A 489 -12.16 4.78 32.88
C SER A 489 -12.91 4.07 34.00
N ARG A 490 -12.24 3.85 35.13
CA ARG A 490 -12.86 3.29 36.34
C ARG A 490 -13.04 4.40 37.36
N GLY A 491 -14.25 4.52 37.89
CA GLY A 491 -14.57 5.51 38.91
C GLY A 491 -15.75 5.07 39.77
N THR A 492 -16.04 5.85 40.80
CA THR A 492 -17.23 5.63 41.61
C THR A 492 -18.44 6.22 40.90
N ALA A 493 -19.50 5.43 40.76
CA ALA A 493 -20.80 5.88 40.27
C ALA A 493 -21.85 5.76 41.38
N GLY A 494 -22.66 6.80 41.54
CA GLY A 494 -23.83 6.86 42.40
C GLY A 494 -25.09 7.18 41.60
N VAL A 495 -26.06 7.85 42.24
CA VAL A 495 -27.31 8.31 41.62
C VAL A 495 -27.24 9.79 41.25
N GLY A 496 -28.03 10.21 40.25
CA GLY A 496 -28.14 11.60 39.83
C GLY A 496 -26.77 12.21 39.46
N GLU A 497 -26.43 13.33 40.09
CA GLU A 497 -25.18 14.07 39.87
C GLU A 497 -23.91 13.28 40.23
N ALA A 498 -24.04 12.16 40.95
CA ALA A 498 -22.92 11.28 41.29
C ALA A 498 -22.63 10.20 40.23
N ALA A 499 -23.26 10.26 39.04
CA ALA A 499 -22.98 9.35 37.94
C ALA A 499 -21.53 9.50 37.44
N HIS A 500 -20.91 8.39 37.03
CA HIS A 500 -19.61 8.42 36.36
C HIS A 500 -19.83 8.82 34.90
N ILE A 501 -19.20 9.91 34.47
CA ILE A 501 -19.37 10.47 33.13
C ILE A 501 -18.09 10.28 32.31
N HIS A 502 -18.23 9.68 31.13
CA HIS A 502 -17.13 9.46 30.18
C HIS A 502 -17.45 10.13 28.84
N GLY A 503 -16.70 11.17 28.48
CA GLY A 503 -16.86 11.88 27.21
C GLY A 503 -16.01 11.29 26.09
N PHE A 504 -16.53 11.26 24.87
CA PHE A 504 -15.79 10.84 23.68
C PHE A 504 -16.31 11.55 22.42
N VAL A 505 -15.51 11.54 21.35
CA VAL A 505 -15.87 12.15 20.06
C VAL A 505 -15.77 11.09 18.97
N VAL A 506 -16.84 10.94 18.20
CA VAL A 506 -16.85 10.15 16.97
C VAL A 506 -16.47 11.08 15.82
N THR A 507 -15.44 10.73 15.06
CA THR A 507 -14.96 11.52 13.91
C THR A 507 -15.17 10.78 12.59
N GLY A 508 -15.13 11.51 11.47
CA GLY A 508 -15.31 10.96 10.12
C GLY A 508 -16.57 11.49 9.43
N ALA A 509 -16.94 10.87 8.31
CA ALA A 509 -18.04 11.32 7.45
C ALA A 509 -19.30 10.42 7.50
N ARG A 510 -19.29 9.35 8.30
CA ARG A 510 -20.36 8.36 8.38
C ARG A 510 -20.55 7.88 9.83
N PRO A 511 -21.75 7.41 10.21
CA PRO A 511 -21.95 6.78 11.50
C PRO A 511 -20.97 5.62 11.75
N ARG A 512 -20.57 5.44 13.00
CA ARG A 512 -19.62 4.40 13.45
C ARG A 512 -20.30 3.42 14.41
N PRO A 513 -20.08 2.10 14.24
CA PRO A 513 -20.46 1.12 15.24
C PRO A 513 -19.52 1.21 16.44
N VAL A 514 -20.09 1.36 17.63
CA VAL A 514 -19.34 1.37 18.90
C VAL A 514 -19.94 0.37 19.88
N LEU A 515 -19.10 -0.31 20.64
CA LEU A 515 -19.50 -1.07 21.84
C LEU A 515 -19.22 -0.20 23.06
N ILE A 516 -20.25 0.07 23.85
CA ILE A 516 -20.16 0.86 25.07
C ILE A 516 -20.57 -0.02 26.25
N ARG A 517 -19.78 -0.02 27.33
CA ARG A 517 -20.02 -0.86 28.52
C ARG A 517 -19.94 -0.03 29.80
N ALA A 518 -20.79 -0.36 30.77
CA ALA A 518 -20.64 -0.01 32.17
C ALA A 518 -20.54 -1.32 32.97
N VAL A 519 -19.32 -1.66 33.38
CA VAL A 519 -18.99 -2.93 34.03
C VAL A 519 -18.87 -2.71 35.53
N GLY A 520 -19.77 -3.33 36.28
CA GLY A 520 -19.83 -3.34 37.73
C GLY A 520 -19.59 -4.75 38.26
N PRO A 521 -20.61 -5.63 38.30
CA PRO A 521 -20.47 -6.96 38.92
C PRO A 521 -19.32 -7.81 38.40
N SER A 522 -19.03 -7.75 37.09
CA SER A 522 -17.91 -8.54 36.52
C SER A 522 -16.53 -8.11 37.02
N LEU A 523 -16.38 -6.91 37.58
CA LEU A 523 -15.10 -6.45 38.14
C LEU A 523 -14.68 -7.25 39.38
N ALA A 524 -15.62 -7.90 40.07
CA ALA A 524 -15.31 -8.76 41.22
C ALA A 524 -14.39 -9.93 40.84
N ALA A 525 -14.56 -10.48 39.63
CA ALA A 525 -13.68 -11.54 39.10
C ALA A 525 -12.23 -11.06 38.89
N TYR A 526 -12.00 -9.74 38.84
CA TYR A 526 -10.70 -9.10 38.71
C TYR A 526 -10.19 -8.53 40.04
N GLY A 527 -10.79 -8.92 41.17
CA GLY A 527 -10.36 -8.50 42.52
C GLY A 527 -10.76 -7.08 42.91
N VAL A 528 -11.70 -6.46 42.19
CA VAL A 528 -12.19 -5.12 42.53
C VAL A 528 -13.26 -5.22 43.63
N ALA A 529 -12.88 -4.86 44.85
CA ALA A 529 -13.83 -4.74 45.97
C ALA A 529 -14.72 -3.50 45.82
N GLY A 530 -15.98 -3.58 46.25
CA GLY A 530 -16.92 -2.46 46.19
C GLY A 530 -17.37 -2.09 44.77
N ALA A 531 -17.36 -3.06 43.85
CA ALA A 531 -17.91 -2.88 42.52
C ALA A 531 -19.42 -2.55 42.58
N LEU A 532 -19.87 -1.65 41.70
CA LEU A 532 -21.28 -1.28 41.59
C LEU A 532 -22.10 -2.52 41.23
N ALA A 533 -23.07 -2.86 42.07
CA ALA A 533 -23.83 -4.10 41.93
C ALA A 533 -24.82 -4.09 40.75
N ASP A 534 -25.24 -2.89 40.32
CA ASP A 534 -26.28 -2.71 39.31
C ASP A 534 -26.06 -1.41 38.51
N PRO A 535 -25.07 -1.40 37.59
CA PRO A 535 -24.80 -0.26 36.73
C PRO A 535 -25.88 -0.09 35.65
N GLN A 536 -26.42 1.13 35.55
CA GLN A 536 -27.23 1.57 34.42
C GLN A 536 -26.39 2.47 33.51
N LEU A 537 -26.48 2.24 32.19
CA LEU A 537 -25.73 2.92 31.14
C LEU A 537 -26.66 3.78 30.28
N ALA A 538 -26.33 5.07 30.08
CA ALA A 538 -26.97 5.90 29.06
C ALA A 538 -25.94 6.66 28.22
N VAL A 539 -26.25 6.91 26.95
CA VAL A 539 -25.41 7.67 26.01
C VAL A 539 -26.17 8.89 25.54
N HIS A 540 -25.55 10.05 25.60
CA HIS A 540 -26.12 11.33 25.17
C HIS A 540 -25.28 11.98 24.08
N ASP A 541 -25.92 12.69 23.15
CA ASP A 541 -25.25 13.50 22.13
C ASP A 541 -24.93 14.92 22.63
N ALA A 542 -24.30 15.73 21.78
CA ALA A 542 -23.95 17.12 22.09
C ALA A 542 -25.16 18.04 22.39
N ALA A 543 -26.38 17.65 21.99
CA ALA A 543 -27.61 18.37 22.31
C ALA A 543 -28.26 17.88 23.63
N GLY A 544 -27.61 16.96 24.34
CA GLY A 544 -28.11 16.33 25.57
C GLY A 544 -29.21 15.29 25.33
N ARG A 545 -29.46 14.88 24.08
CA ARG A 545 -30.47 13.87 23.76
C ARG A 545 -29.91 12.48 24.05
N ARG A 546 -30.68 11.65 24.76
CA ARG A 546 -30.32 10.25 24.99
C ARG A 546 -30.47 9.43 23.70
N VAL A 547 -29.37 8.87 23.22
CA VAL A 547 -29.29 8.08 21.98
C VAL A 547 -29.20 6.57 22.25
N ALA A 548 -28.79 6.16 23.45
CA ALA A 548 -28.84 4.76 23.88
C ALA A 548 -29.06 4.66 25.40
N LEU A 549 -29.65 3.55 25.85
CA LEU A 549 -29.86 3.21 27.25
C LEU A 549 -29.77 1.69 27.39
N ASN A 550 -29.04 1.21 28.38
CA ASN A 550 -29.06 -0.20 28.76
C ASN A 550 -28.95 -0.33 30.29
N ASP A 551 -29.72 -1.26 30.83
CA ASP A 551 -29.75 -1.62 32.23
C ASP A 551 -29.83 -3.15 32.25
N ASN A 552 -28.67 -3.80 32.38
CA ASN A 552 -28.41 -5.22 32.17
C ASN A 552 -28.20 -5.68 30.71
N TRP A 553 -27.09 -6.37 30.48
CA TRP A 553 -26.76 -7.06 29.23
C TRP A 553 -27.43 -8.46 29.15
N THR A 554 -28.76 -8.48 29.02
CA THR A 554 -29.55 -9.73 29.11
C THR A 554 -29.55 -10.62 27.84
N GLU A 555 -30.08 -11.84 27.95
CA GLU A 555 -29.97 -12.95 26.98
C GLU A 555 -30.33 -12.63 25.51
N ALA A 556 -31.23 -11.67 25.25
CA ALA A 556 -31.65 -11.35 23.88
C ALA A 556 -30.54 -10.72 23.03
N ASP A 557 -29.70 -9.85 23.63
CA ASP A 557 -28.61 -9.13 22.95
C ASP A 557 -27.21 -9.72 23.27
N ALA A 558 -27.12 -10.59 24.26
CA ALA A 558 -25.87 -11.21 24.73
C ALA A 558 -25.03 -11.86 23.62
N PRO A 559 -25.60 -12.57 22.61
CA PRO A 559 -24.80 -13.13 21.52
C PRO A 559 -24.07 -12.06 20.70
N ALA A 560 -24.76 -10.99 20.30
CA ALA A 560 -24.19 -9.90 19.50
C ALA A 560 -23.13 -9.13 20.31
N LEU A 561 -23.41 -8.84 21.58
CA LEU A 561 -22.48 -8.20 22.50
C LEU A 561 -21.22 -9.04 22.73
N ARG A 562 -21.35 -10.38 22.83
CA ARG A 562 -20.19 -11.29 22.98
C ARG A 562 -19.31 -11.30 21.73
N VAL A 563 -19.92 -11.31 20.54
CA VAL A 563 -19.18 -11.19 19.27
C VAL A 563 -18.48 -9.84 19.18
N ALA A 564 -19.17 -8.74 19.50
CA ALA A 564 -18.60 -7.40 19.48
C ALA A 564 -17.45 -7.26 20.48
N ALA A 565 -17.63 -7.73 21.73
CA ALA A 565 -16.59 -7.73 22.76
C ALA A 565 -15.35 -8.51 22.31
N THR A 566 -15.55 -9.70 21.72
CA THR A 566 -14.45 -10.52 21.20
C THR A 566 -13.69 -9.79 20.08
N ARG A 567 -14.41 -9.18 19.13
CA ARG A 567 -13.81 -8.41 18.03
C ARG A 567 -13.07 -7.16 18.54
N ALA A 568 -13.57 -6.55 19.60
CA ALA A 568 -12.99 -5.35 20.20
C ALA A 568 -11.84 -5.64 21.20
N GLY A 569 -11.55 -6.91 21.50
CA GLY A 569 -10.59 -7.28 22.53
C GLY A 569 -11.07 -7.00 23.96
N ALA A 570 -12.36 -6.80 24.17
CA ALA A 570 -12.97 -6.56 25.46
C ALA A 570 -13.12 -7.87 26.24
N PHE A 571 -12.74 -7.89 27.53
CA PHE A 571 -12.85 -9.08 28.37
C PHE A 571 -14.32 -9.55 28.51
N PRO A 572 -14.59 -10.85 28.71
CA PRO A 572 -15.97 -11.34 28.81
C PRO A 572 -16.65 -10.82 30.08
N LEU A 573 -17.92 -10.42 29.94
CA LEU A 573 -18.79 -10.15 31.07
C LEU A 573 -19.28 -11.48 31.67
N THR A 574 -19.51 -11.49 32.98
CA THR A 574 -19.99 -12.64 33.74
C THR A 574 -21.42 -12.95 33.32
N GLU A 575 -21.70 -14.19 32.96
CA GLU A 575 -23.04 -14.59 32.51
C GLU A 575 -24.09 -14.31 33.60
N GLY A 576 -25.20 -13.68 33.22
CA GLY A 576 -26.28 -13.30 34.15
C GLY A 576 -25.94 -12.13 35.08
N SER A 577 -24.81 -11.45 34.90
CA SER A 577 -24.49 -10.25 35.66
C SER A 577 -25.40 -9.07 35.31
N ARG A 578 -25.44 -8.10 36.22
CA ARG A 578 -26.11 -6.82 36.00
C ARG A 578 -25.24 -5.76 35.31
N ASP A 579 -24.14 -6.18 34.65
CA ASP A 579 -23.37 -5.24 33.84
C ASP A 579 -24.24 -4.69 32.72
N ALA A 580 -24.00 -3.44 32.30
CA ALA A 580 -24.72 -2.85 31.18
C ALA A 580 -23.82 -2.71 29.95
N ALA A 581 -24.35 -3.01 28.77
CA ALA A 581 -23.62 -2.88 27.52
C ALA A 581 -24.56 -2.62 26.34
N VAL A 582 -24.09 -1.84 25.36
CA VAL A 582 -24.86 -1.53 24.15
C VAL A 582 -23.93 -1.42 22.94
N ILE A 583 -24.43 -1.86 21.78
CA ILE A 583 -23.82 -1.55 20.48
C ILE A 583 -24.64 -0.42 19.87
N ALA A 584 -23.99 0.70 19.55
CA ALA A 584 -24.65 1.87 18.97
C ALA A 584 -24.01 2.24 17.62
N GLN A 585 -24.83 2.73 16.69
CA GLN A 585 -24.36 3.42 15.49
C GLN A 585 -24.43 4.92 15.77
N LEU A 586 -23.28 5.57 15.88
CA LEU A 586 -23.19 6.97 16.26
C LEU A 586 -22.67 7.80 15.10
N ASP A 587 -23.41 8.85 14.72
CA ASP A 587 -22.97 9.85 13.77
C ASP A 587 -21.69 10.57 14.24
N PRO A 588 -20.92 11.21 13.34
CA PRO A 588 -19.83 12.09 13.75
C PRO A 588 -20.32 13.19 14.70
N GLY A 589 -19.74 13.27 15.89
CA GLY A 589 -20.21 14.18 16.94
C GLY A 589 -19.58 13.90 18.31
N ALA A 590 -19.82 14.81 19.26
CA ALA A 590 -19.43 14.63 20.66
C ALA A 590 -20.54 13.90 21.43
N TYR A 591 -20.14 12.96 22.29
CA TYR A 591 -21.02 12.13 23.08
C TYR A 591 -20.55 12.00 24.52
N THR A 592 -21.48 11.73 25.43
CA THR A 592 -21.19 11.38 26.82
C THR A 592 -21.88 10.08 27.20
N VAL A 593 -21.12 9.20 27.85
CA VAL A 593 -21.63 8.01 28.51
C VAL A 593 -21.81 8.31 29.99
N THR A 594 -22.97 8.00 30.55
CA THR A 594 -23.25 8.09 31.99
C THR A 594 -23.48 6.69 32.54
N ALA A 595 -22.70 6.32 33.55
CA ALA A 595 -22.94 5.12 34.35
C ALA A 595 -23.42 5.52 35.76
N SER A 596 -24.57 5.01 36.18
CA SER A 596 -25.19 5.32 37.46
C SER A 596 -25.66 4.06 38.19
N ALA A 597 -25.87 4.15 39.50
CA ALA A 597 -26.46 3.07 40.29
C ALA A 597 -27.98 3.00 40.10
N ALA A 598 -28.52 1.86 39.65
CA ALA A 598 -29.96 1.70 39.43
C ALA A 598 -30.79 1.76 40.74
N THR A 599 -30.23 1.31 41.86
CA THR A 599 -30.95 1.09 43.13
C THR A 599 -30.43 1.91 44.32
N GLY A 600 -29.56 2.89 44.07
CA GLY A 600 -29.17 3.90 45.07
C GLY A 600 -27.82 3.70 45.78
N ALA A 601 -27.35 2.45 45.93
CA ALA A 601 -26.02 2.20 46.48
C ALA A 601 -24.95 2.39 45.40
N GLY A 602 -24.11 3.42 45.56
CA GLY A 602 -23.00 3.66 44.65
C GLY A 602 -21.88 2.63 44.78
N GLY A 603 -20.99 2.59 43.80
CA GLY A 603 -19.86 1.65 43.78
C GLY A 603 -18.92 1.91 42.61
N LEU A 604 -17.84 1.12 42.53
CA LEU A 604 -16.87 1.23 41.44
C LEU A 604 -17.45 0.64 40.14
N VAL A 605 -17.39 1.41 39.06
CA VAL A 605 -17.79 0.99 37.72
C VAL A 605 -16.67 1.30 36.73
N LEU A 606 -16.48 0.43 35.76
CA LEU A 606 -15.60 0.64 34.61
C LEU A 606 -16.46 1.01 33.41
N VAL A 607 -16.30 2.23 32.90
CA VAL A 607 -16.95 2.68 31.67
C VAL A 607 -15.97 2.55 30.51
N GLU A 608 -16.38 1.85 29.46
CA GLU A 608 -15.58 1.58 28.29
C GLU A 608 -16.32 1.95 27.01
N VAL A 609 -15.59 2.47 26.04
CA VAL A 609 -16.04 2.71 24.67
C VAL A 609 -15.03 2.05 23.74
N TYR A 610 -15.51 1.20 22.85
CA TYR A 610 -14.73 0.56 21.80
C TYR A 610 -15.31 0.95 20.44
N GLU A 611 -14.47 1.38 19.52
CA GLU A 611 -14.85 1.44 18.12
C GLU A 611 -14.80 0.03 17.53
N LEU A 612 -15.91 -0.43 16.94
CA LEU A 612 -15.95 -1.77 16.35
C LEU A 612 -15.34 -1.76 14.94
N PRO A 613 -14.52 -2.78 14.58
CA PRO A 613 -13.91 -2.91 13.26
C PRO A 613 -14.93 -3.21 12.14
#